data_AF-A0A1E1WKN3-F1
#
_entry.id   AF-A0A1E1WKN3-F1
#
_cell.length_a   1.000
_cell.length_b   1.000
_cell.length_c   1.000
_cell.angle_alpha   90.00
_cell.angle_beta   90.00
_cell.angle_gamma   90.00
#
_symmetry.space_group_name_H-M   'P 1'
#
loop_
_entity.id
_entity.type
_entity.pdbx_description
1 polymer ?
#
loop_
_entity_poly.entity_id
_entity_poly.type
_entity_poly.pdbx_seq_one_letter_code
_entity_poly.pdbx_strand_id
1 'polypeptide(L)'
;EDARQERDNIIKLLQEQEYLEKNINDEIAENEKTDRVKQETKEALTKQIEEKKRLAQEQRAREVDFRRQTEAKIRADEEKEREKQRRIREKNKKHCAELLVQAEAHRQLIRNASEDEANRARAVKEYERKWEEEVAEERKKIVREHVPHLLGYLQAGVIKKTDLPQVREGANKHPELANLNIEALTQSQRPKRFAKCNAQCFILREY
;
A
#
# COMPACT_ATOMS: atom_id res chain seq x y z
N GLU A 1 26.95 -86.02 -105.56
CA GLU A 1 25.92 -85.37 -104.72
C GLU A 1 26.51 -84.90 -103.39
N ASP A 2 27.52 -85.60 -102.90
CA ASP A 2 28.32 -85.30 -101.70
C ASP A 2 28.82 -83.84 -101.61
N ALA A 3 29.39 -83.28 -102.68
CA ALA A 3 29.85 -81.88 -102.69
C ALA A 3 28.71 -80.84 -102.52
N ARG A 4 27.45 -81.18 -102.85
CA ARG A 4 26.30 -80.31 -102.57
C ARG A 4 25.87 -80.41 -101.11
N GLN A 5 25.88 -81.64 -100.56
CA GLN A 5 25.58 -81.87 -99.15
C GLN A 5 26.59 -81.19 -98.22
N GLU A 6 27.88 -81.22 -98.59
CA GLU A 6 28.93 -80.48 -97.86
C GLU A 6 28.69 -78.96 -97.89
N ARG A 7 28.33 -78.40 -99.04
CA ARG A 7 28.01 -76.98 -99.17
C ARG A 7 26.80 -76.57 -98.33
N ASP A 8 25.74 -77.38 -98.33
CA ASP A 8 24.53 -77.11 -97.54
C ASP A 8 24.80 -77.23 -96.03
N ASN A 9 25.66 -78.16 -95.61
CA ASN A 9 26.10 -78.27 -94.22
C ASN A 9 26.95 -77.06 -93.79
N ILE A 10 27.84 -76.57 -94.65
CA ILE A 10 28.63 -75.36 -94.38
C ILE A 10 27.71 -74.13 -94.26
N ILE A 11 26.70 -73.99 -95.11
CA ILE A 11 25.74 -72.89 -95.04
C ILE A 11 24.96 -72.92 -93.72
N LYS A 12 24.51 -74.09 -93.28
CA LYS A 12 23.82 -74.25 -91.99
C LYS A 12 24.72 -73.89 -90.82
N LEU A 13 25.97 -74.34 -90.82
CA LEU A 13 26.93 -74.02 -89.76
C LEU A 13 27.23 -72.51 -89.69
N LEU A 14 27.32 -71.82 -90.84
CA LEU A 14 27.49 -70.37 -90.89
C LEU A 14 26.24 -69.64 -90.38
N GLN A 15 25.03 -70.08 -90.75
CA GLN A 15 23.78 -69.51 -90.24
C GLN A 15 23.62 -69.72 -88.72
N GLU A 16 24.03 -70.88 -88.21
CA GLU A 16 24.06 -71.16 -86.77
C GLU A 16 25.09 -70.27 -86.06
N GLN A 17 26.28 -70.07 -86.63
CA GLN A 17 27.27 -69.13 -86.09
C GLN A 17 26.75 -67.69 -86.08
N GLU A 18 26.17 -67.20 -87.16
CA GLU A 18 25.58 -65.85 -87.24
C GLU A 18 24.46 -65.66 -86.19
N TYR A 19 23.62 -66.68 -85.98
CA TYR A 19 22.58 -66.65 -84.96
C TYR A 19 23.16 -66.60 -83.53
N LEU A 20 24.19 -67.40 -83.26
CA LEU A 20 24.87 -67.39 -81.96
C LEU A 20 25.59 -66.07 -81.69
N GLU A 21 26.30 -65.51 -82.68
CA GLU A 21 26.95 -64.20 -82.57
C GLU A 21 25.95 -63.09 -82.32
N LYS A 22 24.80 -63.12 -83.00
CA LYS A 22 23.71 -62.16 -82.77
C LYS A 22 23.16 -62.27 -81.34
N ASN A 23 22.89 -63.48 -80.86
CA ASN A 23 22.40 -63.67 -79.50
C ASN A 23 23.41 -63.19 -78.45
N ILE A 24 24.71 -63.46 -78.65
CA ILE A 24 25.77 -62.98 -77.76
C ILE A 24 25.81 -61.44 -77.75
N ASN A 25 25.72 -60.81 -78.93
CA ASN A 25 25.71 -59.34 -79.03
C ASN A 25 24.45 -58.72 -78.39
N ASP A 26 23.29 -59.36 -78.54
CA ASP A 26 22.04 -58.93 -77.90
C ASP A 26 22.14 -59.06 -76.36
N GLU A 27 22.72 -60.16 -75.85
CA GLU A 27 22.98 -60.35 -74.41
C GLU A 27 23.97 -59.31 -73.85
N ILE A 28 25.04 -58.99 -74.59
CA ILE A 28 25.99 -57.94 -74.21
C ILE A 28 25.28 -56.58 -74.14
N ALA A 29 24.48 -56.24 -75.16
CA ALA A 29 23.75 -54.98 -75.21
C ALA A 29 22.70 -54.85 -74.09
N GLU A 30 21.99 -55.93 -73.76
CA GLU A 30 21.08 -55.96 -72.61
C GLU A 30 21.84 -55.76 -71.30
N ASN A 31 22.95 -56.48 -71.09
CA ASN A 31 23.76 -56.34 -69.88
C ASN A 31 24.27 -54.91 -69.70
N GLU A 32 24.83 -54.30 -70.74
CA GLU A 32 25.28 -52.90 -70.71
C GLU A 32 24.14 -51.91 -70.42
N LYS A 33 22.94 -52.16 -70.95
CA LYS A 33 21.76 -51.35 -70.65
C LYS A 33 21.35 -51.50 -69.18
N THR A 34 21.32 -52.72 -68.65
CA THR A 34 20.98 -52.92 -67.24
C THR A 34 22.00 -52.27 -66.31
N ASP A 35 23.29 -52.33 -66.66
CA ASP A 35 24.34 -51.74 -65.84
C ASP A 35 24.31 -50.21 -65.87
N ARG A 36 24.01 -49.60 -67.02
CA ARG A 36 23.72 -48.16 -67.10
C ARG A 36 22.55 -47.76 -66.21
N VAL A 37 21.42 -48.47 -66.29
CA VAL A 37 20.25 -48.18 -65.46
C VAL A 37 20.57 -48.33 -63.97
N LYS A 38 21.34 -49.35 -63.59
CA LYS A 38 21.80 -49.53 -62.19
C LYS A 38 22.68 -48.35 -61.74
N GLN A 39 23.61 -47.90 -62.59
CA GLN A 39 24.47 -46.75 -62.29
C GLN A 39 23.66 -45.47 -62.12
N GLU A 40 22.78 -45.14 -63.08
CA GLU A 40 21.91 -43.97 -63.02
C GLU A 40 21.01 -43.99 -61.77
N THR A 41 20.43 -45.15 -61.46
CA THR A 41 19.59 -45.31 -60.26
C THR A 41 20.40 -45.12 -58.99
N LYS A 42 21.62 -45.68 -58.91
CA LYS A 42 22.51 -45.52 -57.76
C LYS A 42 22.93 -44.06 -57.57
N GLU A 43 23.26 -43.36 -58.65
CA GLU A 43 23.59 -41.94 -58.61
C GLU A 43 22.40 -41.08 -58.17
N ALA A 44 21.21 -41.34 -58.72
CA ALA A 44 19.99 -40.64 -58.33
C ALA A 44 19.67 -40.84 -56.84
N LEU A 45 19.78 -42.07 -56.33
CA LEU A 45 19.58 -42.38 -54.92
C LEU A 45 20.62 -41.69 -54.03
N THR A 46 21.88 -41.67 -54.45
CA THR A 46 22.96 -41.02 -53.69
C THR A 46 22.73 -39.52 -53.61
N LYS A 47 22.34 -38.86 -54.72
CA LYS A 47 21.95 -37.45 -54.74
C LYS A 47 20.78 -37.15 -53.81
N GLN A 48 19.76 -38.01 -53.80
CA GLN A 48 18.62 -37.84 -52.88
C GLN A 48 19.03 -37.98 -51.40
N ILE A 49 19.95 -38.90 -51.08
CA ILE A 49 20.46 -39.07 -49.72
C ILE A 49 21.27 -37.84 -49.28
N GLU A 50 22.15 -37.34 -50.15
CA GLU A 50 22.95 -36.15 -49.89
C GLU A 50 22.08 -34.90 -49.70
N GLU A 51 21.06 -34.72 -50.54
CA GLU A 51 20.12 -33.61 -50.41
C GLU A 51 19.36 -33.68 -49.08
N LYS A 52 18.83 -34.85 -48.71
CA LYS A 52 18.18 -35.04 -47.41
C LYS A 52 19.12 -34.74 -46.25
N LYS A 53 20.39 -35.16 -46.34
CA LYS A 53 21.41 -34.87 -45.33
C LYS A 53 21.69 -33.37 -45.22
N ARG A 54 21.81 -32.66 -46.36
CA ARG A 54 22.01 -31.20 -46.39
C ARG A 54 20.83 -30.47 -45.76
N LEU A 55 19.59 -30.82 -46.13
CA LEU A 55 18.38 -30.22 -45.57
C LEU A 55 18.29 -30.45 -44.05
N ALA A 56 18.60 -31.66 -43.57
CA ALA A 56 18.62 -31.95 -42.14
C ALA A 56 19.68 -31.12 -41.38
N GLN A 57 20.85 -30.89 -41.99
CA GLN A 57 21.90 -30.04 -41.40
C GLN A 57 21.46 -28.56 -41.36
N GLU A 58 20.87 -28.05 -42.44
CA GLU A 58 20.35 -26.68 -42.48
C GLU A 58 19.23 -26.46 -41.46
N GLN A 59 18.30 -27.41 -41.30
CA GLN A 59 17.25 -27.34 -40.29
C GLN A 59 17.84 -27.29 -38.88
N ARG A 60 18.83 -28.16 -38.58
CA ARG A 60 19.52 -28.13 -37.28
C ARG A 60 20.23 -26.80 -37.03
N ALA A 61 20.88 -26.22 -38.03
CA ALA A 61 21.52 -24.92 -37.90
C ALA A 61 20.50 -23.81 -37.58
N ARG A 62 19.38 -23.78 -38.32
CA ARG A 62 18.29 -22.82 -38.08
C ARG A 62 17.68 -22.98 -36.69
N GLU A 63 17.47 -24.21 -36.21
CA GLU A 63 16.96 -24.45 -34.87
C GLU A 63 17.91 -23.94 -33.79
N VAL A 64 19.21 -24.17 -33.93
CA VAL A 64 20.22 -23.66 -32.98
C VAL A 64 20.23 -22.15 -32.96
N ASP A 65 20.20 -21.50 -34.12
CA ASP A 65 20.16 -20.04 -34.20
C ASP A 65 18.87 -19.47 -33.62
N PHE A 66 17.74 -20.12 -33.87
CA PHE A 66 16.45 -19.75 -33.29
C PHE A 66 16.47 -19.86 -31.75
N ARG A 67 17.04 -20.95 -31.21
CA ARG A 67 17.21 -21.10 -29.74
C ARG A 67 18.08 -19.99 -29.17
N ARG A 68 19.23 -19.70 -29.79
CA ARG A 68 20.12 -18.61 -29.37
C ARG A 68 19.42 -17.26 -29.35
N GLN A 69 18.67 -16.93 -30.41
CA GLN A 69 17.92 -15.67 -30.48
C GLN A 69 16.82 -15.60 -29.41
N THR A 70 16.14 -16.71 -29.17
CA THR A 70 15.08 -16.80 -28.17
C THR A 70 15.64 -16.63 -26.76
N GLU A 71 16.73 -17.33 -26.44
CA GLU A 71 17.43 -17.18 -25.15
C GLU A 71 17.95 -15.75 -24.94
N ALA A 72 18.49 -15.12 -25.98
CA ALA A 72 18.94 -13.73 -25.92
C ALA A 72 17.78 -12.76 -25.64
N LYS A 73 16.62 -12.96 -26.29
CA LYS A 73 15.42 -12.15 -26.03
C LYS A 73 14.91 -12.33 -24.59
N ILE A 74 14.83 -13.58 -24.12
CA ILE A 74 14.40 -13.89 -22.74
C ILE A 74 15.33 -13.19 -21.74
N ARG A 75 16.65 -13.29 -21.91
CA ARG A 75 17.62 -12.63 -21.02
C ARG A 75 17.47 -11.10 -21.03
N ALA A 76 17.26 -10.51 -22.20
CA ALA A 76 17.05 -9.07 -22.32
C ALA A 76 15.75 -8.61 -21.63
N ASP A 77 14.68 -9.39 -21.73
CA ASP A 77 13.40 -9.08 -21.08
C ASP A 77 13.48 -9.29 -19.55
N GLU A 78 14.18 -10.33 -19.09
CA GLU A 78 14.47 -10.55 -17.65
C GLU A 78 15.32 -9.43 -17.05
N GLU A 79 16.29 -8.89 -17.80
CA GLU A 79 17.09 -7.74 -17.35
C GLU A 79 16.25 -6.47 -17.24
N LYS A 80 15.42 -6.17 -18.25
CA LYS A 80 14.48 -5.05 -18.20
C LYS A 80 13.51 -5.17 -17.04
N GLU A 81 13.00 -6.37 -16.77
CA GLU A 81 12.06 -6.59 -15.68
C GLU A 81 12.72 -6.43 -14.31
N ARG A 82 13.97 -6.93 -14.15
CA ARG A 82 14.77 -6.68 -12.96
C ARG A 82 15.01 -5.19 -12.73
N GLU A 83 15.30 -4.42 -13.77
CA GLU A 83 15.50 -2.97 -13.66
C GLU A 83 14.19 -2.26 -13.27
N LYS A 84 13.05 -2.60 -13.89
CA LYS A 84 11.74 -2.06 -13.51
C LYS A 84 11.43 -2.33 -12.04
N GLN A 85 11.65 -3.56 -11.57
CA GLN A 85 11.43 -3.91 -10.18
C GLN A 85 12.34 -3.13 -9.22
N ARG A 86 13.61 -2.90 -9.58
CA ARG A 86 14.51 -2.04 -8.79
C ARG A 86 13.99 -0.60 -8.72
N ARG A 87 13.59 -0.02 -9.85
CA ARG A 87 13.02 1.34 -9.91
C ARG A 87 11.74 1.46 -9.08
N ILE A 88 10.85 0.47 -9.13
CA ILE A 88 9.63 0.46 -8.31
C ILE A 88 9.98 0.37 -6.82
N ARG A 89 10.90 -0.52 -6.43
CA ARG A 89 11.36 -0.65 -5.03
C ARG A 89 11.96 0.66 -4.51
N GLU A 90 12.79 1.33 -5.30
CA GLU A 90 13.38 2.61 -4.93
C GLU A 90 12.35 3.73 -4.80
N LYS A 91 11.39 3.81 -5.74
CA LYS A 91 10.26 4.76 -5.65
C LYS A 91 9.43 4.52 -4.40
N ASN A 92 9.07 3.27 -4.13
CA ASN A 92 8.31 2.91 -2.94
C ASN A 92 9.08 3.24 -1.66
N LYS A 93 10.39 2.98 -1.62
CA LYS A 93 11.23 3.33 -0.47
C LYS A 93 11.25 4.84 -0.21
N LYS A 94 11.38 5.66 -1.26
CA LYS A 94 11.32 7.13 -1.15
C LYS A 94 9.94 7.58 -0.66
N HIS A 95 8.87 7.05 -1.24
CA HIS A 95 7.51 7.38 -0.86
C HIS A 95 7.21 7.00 0.60
N CYS A 96 7.63 5.81 1.04
CA CYS A 96 7.50 5.41 2.45
C CYS A 96 8.26 6.35 3.39
N ALA A 97 9.47 6.79 3.01
CA ALA A 97 10.23 7.74 3.82
C ALA A 97 9.53 9.11 3.91
N GLU A 98 8.98 9.61 2.81
CA GLU A 98 8.19 10.85 2.78
C GLU A 98 6.95 10.76 3.69
N LEU A 99 6.22 9.64 3.62
CA LEU A 99 5.05 9.42 4.48
C LEU A 99 5.40 9.38 5.97
N LEU A 100 6.55 8.80 6.33
CA LEU A 100 7.02 8.79 7.72
C LEU A 100 7.31 10.21 8.21
N VAL A 101 8.00 11.02 7.40
CA VAL A 101 8.27 12.43 7.74
C VAL A 101 6.97 13.22 7.90
N GLN A 102 5.99 13.01 7.02
CA GLN A 102 4.67 13.66 7.15
C GLN A 102 3.93 13.22 8.41
N ALA A 103 3.97 11.93 8.75
CA ALA A 103 3.34 11.40 9.96
C ALA A 103 4.00 11.96 11.24
N GLU A 104 5.33 12.08 11.26
CA GLU A 104 6.07 12.68 12.37
C GLU A 104 5.75 14.18 12.51
N ALA A 105 5.74 14.92 11.41
CA ALA A 105 5.35 16.34 11.42
C ALA A 105 3.91 16.53 11.92
N HIS A 106 2.97 15.70 11.47
CA HIS A 106 1.58 15.75 11.94
C HIS A 106 1.45 15.43 13.43
N ARG A 107 2.20 14.44 13.94
CA ARG A 107 2.26 14.15 15.38
C ARG A 107 2.78 15.33 16.18
N GLN A 108 3.81 16.01 15.69
CA GLN A 108 4.34 17.22 16.33
C GLN A 108 3.31 18.36 16.33
N LEU A 109 2.60 18.58 15.22
CA LEU A 109 1.54 19.58 15.14
C LEU A 109 0.42 19.32 16.16
N ILE A 110 -0.05 18.07 16.28
CA ILE A 110 -1.05 17.69 17.28
C ILE A 110 -0.54 17.96 18.70
N ARG A 111 0.71 17.55 18.98
CA ARG A 111 1.31 17.74 20.30
C ARG A 111 1.40 19.23 20.65
N ASN A 112 1.92 20.05 19.74
CA ASN A 112 2.05 21.49 19.94
C ASN A 112 0.68 22.14 20.13
N ALA A 113 -0.32 21.77 19.32
CA ALA A 113 -1.68 22.28 19.46
C ALA A 113 -2.30 21.94 20.83
N SER A 114 -2.08 20.70 21.31
CA SER A 114 -2.54 20.26 22.63
C SER A 114 -1.81 21.01 23.76
N GLU A 115 -0.49 21.22 23.64
CA GLU A 115 0.29 22.00 24.60
C GLU A 115 -0.16 23.46 24.63
N ASP A 116 -0.42 24.07 23.48
CA ASP A 116 -0.95 25.43 23.35
C ASP A 116 -2.34 25.57 23.97
N GLU A 117 -3.23 24.60 23.75
CA GLU A 117 -4.56 24.60 24.36
C GLU A 117 -4.47 24.46 25.88
N ALA A 118 -3.62 23.56 26.38
CA ALA A 118 -3.36 23.42 27.81
C ALA A 118 -2.77 24.70 28.42
N ASN A 119 -1.91 25.42 27.69
CA ASN A 119 -1.37 26.71 28.11
C ASN A 119 -2.46 27.79 28.18
N ARG A 120 -3.35 27.85 27.19
CA ARG A 120 -4.50 28.79 27.19
C ARG A 120 -5.43 28.49 28.36
N ALA A 121 -5.77 27.23 28.60
CA ALA A 121 -6.62 26.83 29.73
C ALA A 121 -5.99 27.22 31.08
N ARG A 122 -4.68 27.02 31.24
CA ARG A 122 -3.93 27.49 32.41
C ARG A 122 -3.99 29.01 32.57
N ALA A 123 -3.75 29.76 31.50
CA ALA A 123 -3.79 31.21 31.53
C ALA A 123 -5.17 31.76 31.93
N VAL A 124 -6.26 31.19 31.40
CA VAL A 124 -7.63 31.56 31.78
C VAL A 124 -7.87 31.30 33.25
N LYS A 125 -7.50 30.11 33.75
CA LYS A 125 -7.68 29.76 35.16
C LYS A 125 -6.87 30.65 36.10
N GLU A 126 -5.65 31.02 35.72
CA GLU A 126 -4.84 31.96 36.48
C GLU A 126 -5.43 33.37 36.49
N TYR A 127 -5.99 33.80 35.36
CA TYR A 127 -6.69 35.08 35.26
C TYR A 127 -7.95 35.10 36.12
N GLU A 128 -8.80 34.07 36.05
CA GLU A 128 -9.99 33.92 36.89
C GLU A 128 -9.63 33.94 38.37
N ARG A 129 -8.58 33.22 38.79
CA ARG A 129 -8.11 33.23 40.17
C ARG A 129 -7.69 34.63 40.62
N LYS A 130 -6.91 35.35 39.81
CA LYS A 130 -6.49 36.72 40.11
C LYS A 130 -7.69 37.67 40.20
N TRP A 131 -8.65 37.54 39.30
CA TRP A 131 -9.89 38.31 39.32
C TRP A 131 -10.71 38.02 40.57
N GLU A 132 -10.84 36.76 40.97
CA GLU A 132 -11.52 36.37 42.22
C GLU A 132 -10.82 36.96 43.45
N GLU A 133 -9.49 36.98 43.47
CA GLU A 133 -8.70 37.63 44.52
C GLU A 133 -8.95 39.15 44.58
N GLU A 134 -8.95 39.84 43.44
CA GLU A 134 -9.25 41.28 43.34
C GLU A 134 -10.68 41.60 43.80
N VAL A 135 -11.66 40.83 43.32
CA VAL A 135 -13.07 40.96 43.73
C VAL A 135 -13.22 40.69 45.23
N ALA A 136 -12.50 39.72 45.77
CA ALA A 136 -12.53 39.44 47.20
C ALA A 136 -11.95 40.60 48.03
N GLU A 137 -10.86 41.23 47.58
CA GLU A 137 -10.29 42.41 48.25
C GLU A 137 -11.20 43.64 48.17
N GLU A 138 -11.75 43.95 46.99
CA GLU A 138 -12.71 45.06 46.85
C GLU A 138 -13.97 44.80 47.67
N ARG A 139 -14.45 43.55 47.72
CA ARG A 139 -15.56 43.16 48.60
C ARG A 139 -15.24 43.38 50.06
N LYS A 140 -14.04 43.03 50.53
CA LYS A 140 -13.60 43.30 51.92
C LYS A 140 -13.62 44.81 52.20
N LYS A 141 -13.16 45.63 51.25
CA LYS A 141 -13.15 47.09 51.36
C LYS A 141 -14.58 47.67 51.46
N ILE A 142 -15.45 47.31 50.53
CA ILE A 142 -16.87 47.72 50.52
C ILE A 142 -17.56 47.31 51.83
N VAL A 143 -17.31 46.08 52.28
CA VAL A 143 -17.89 45.57 53.53
C VAL A 143 -17.38 46.38 54.73
N ARG A 144 -16.07 46.63 54.81
CA ARG A 144 -15.47 47.39 55.90
C ARG A 144 -16.01 48.83 55.97
N GLU A 145 -16.20 49.48 54.82
CA GLU A 145 -16.57 50.89 54.74
C GLU A 145 -18.08 51.13 54.87
N HIS A 146 -18.91 50.35 54.15
CA HIS A 146 -20.34 50.67 54.00
C HIS A 146 -21.27 49.84 54.90
N VAL A 147 -20.94 48.58 55.19
CA VAL A 147 -21.82 47.71 55.98
C VAL A 147 -22.05 48.23 57.40
N PRO A 148 -21.07 48.81 58.12
CA PRO A 148 -21.30 49.35 59.46
C PRO A 148 -22.46 50.35 59.53
N HIS A 149 -22.62 51.20 58.51
CA HIS A 149 -23.63 52.26 58.48
C HIS A 149 -25.05 51.70 58.29
N LEU A 150 -25.16 50.44 57.87
CA LEU A 150 -26.43 49.77 57.59
C LEU A 150 -26.76 48.67 58.61
N LEU A 151 -25.90 48.41 59.60
CA LEU A 151 -26.06 47.29 60.55
C LEU A 151 -27.41 47.27 61.25
N GLY A 152 -28.01 48.42 61.54
CA GLY A 152 -29.34 48.52 62.16
C GLY A 152 -30.51 48.10 61.26
N TYR A 153 -30.30 48.02 59.94
CA TYR A 153 -31.34 47.75 58.93
C TYR A 153 -31.15 46.42 58.20
N LEU A 154 -30.04 45.71 58.44
CA LEU A 154 -29.72 44.46 57.74
C LEU A 154 -30.42 43.26 58.37
N GLN A 155 -30.98 42.40 57.52
CA GLN A 155 -31.59 41.14 57.94
C GLN A 155 -30.53 40.05 58.22
N ALA A 156 -30.85 39.13 59.12
CA ALA A 156 -29.98 37.98 59.39
C ALA A 156 -29.80 37.09 58.15
N GLY A 157 -28.55 36.69 57.89
CA GLY A 157 -28.12 35.88 56.74
C GLY A 157 -27.65 36.67 55.52
N VAL A 158 -27.69 38.02 55.57
CA VAL A 158 -27.21 38.88 54.47
C VAL A 158 -25.66 38.96 54.44
N ILE A 159 -25.03 38.91 55.61
CA ILE A 159 -23.57 38.93 55.73
C ILE A 159 -23.05 37.49 55.73
N LYS A 160 -22.04 37.19 54.88
CA LYS A 160 -21.39 35.88 54.90
C LYS A 160 -20.44 35.79 56.11
N LYS A 161 -20.29 34.58 56.66
CA LYS A 161 -19.38 34.33 57.79
C LYS A 161 -17.94 34.77 57.52
N THR A 162 -17.49 34.67 56.28
CA THR A 162 -16.14 35.08 55.83
C THR A 162 -15.86 36.57 55.99
N ASP A 163 -16.91 37.39 56.07
CA ASP A 163 -16.78 38.86 56.04
C ASP A 163 -16.94 39.49 57.43
N LEU A 164 -17.30 38.66 58.43
CA LEU A 164 -17.46 39.09 59.81
C LEU A 164 -16.26 39.87 60.37
N PRO A 165 -15.00 39.46 60.13
CA PRO A 165 -13.84 40.21 60.63
C PRO A 165 -13.81 41.66 60.11
N GLN A 166 -14.12 41.86 58.83
CA GLN A 166 -14.08 43.17 58.16
C GLN A 166 -15.25 44.05 58.61
N VAL A 167 -16.43 43.47 58.84
CA VAL A 167 -17.58 44.19 59.41
C VAL A 167 -17.27 44.66 60.82
N ARG A 168 -16.64 43.81 61.66
CA ARG A 168 -16.20 44.19 63.01
C ARG A 168 -15.19 45.31 62.98
N GLU A 169 -14.20 45.22 62.10
CA GLU A 169 -13.18 46.26 61.93
C GLU A 169 -13.80 47.62 61.56
N GLY A 170 -14.81 47.63 60.68
CA GLY A 170 -15.57 48.83 60.33
C GLY A 170 -16.44 49.35 61.47
N ALA A 171 -17.16 48.47 62.16
CA ALA A 171 -18.04 48.83 63.28
C ALA A 171 -17.25 49.39 64.48
N ASN A 172 -16.06 48.87 64.74
CA ASN A 172 -15.19 49.34 65.83
C ASN A 172 -14.69 50.78 65.65
N LYS A 173 -14.77 51.36 64.45
CA LYS A 173 -14.46 52.77 64.21
C LYS A 173 -15.56 53.71 64.72
N HIS A 174 -16.74 53.18 65.03
CA HIS A 174 -17.88 53.94 65.52
C HIS A 174 -18.23 53.49 66.96
N PRO A 175 -18.13 54.37 67.97
CA PRO A 175 -18.36 54.00 69.38
C PRO A 175 -19.73 53.40 69.65
N GLU A 176 -20.75 53.82 68.89
CA GLU A 176 -22.14 53.37 68.99
C GLU A 176 -22.39 51.97 68.40
N LEU A 177 -21.53 51.50 67.50
CA LEU A 177 -21.67 50.21 66.82
C LEU A 177 -20.76 49.11 67.40
N ALA A 178 -19.74 49.49 68.17
CA ALA A 178 -18.74 48.56 68.73
C ALA A 178 -19.32 47.49 69.67
N ASN A 179 -20.46 47.78 70.32
CA ASN A 179 -21.10 46.88 71.28
C ASN A 179 -22.22 46.00 70.67
N LEU A 180 -22.48 46.12 69.37
CA LEU A 180 -23.54 45.34 68.71
C LEU A 180 -23.13 43.88 68.52
N ASN A 181 -24.07 42.96 68.73
CA ASN A 181 -23.87 41.54 68.46
C ASN A 181 -23.96 41.25 66.95
N ILE A 182 -22.88 41.54 66.23
CA ILE A 182 -22.76 41.38 64.77
C ILE A 182 -22.78 39.89 64.36
N GLU A 183 -22.43 38.96 65.25
CA GLU A 183 -22.38 37.52 64.92
C GLU A 183 -23.76 36.94 64.61
N ALA A 184 -24.80 37.44 65.30
CA ALA A 184 -26.18 37.03 65.10
C ALA A 184 -26.67 37.29 63.65
N LEU A 185 -26.10 38.28 62.98
CA LEU A 185 -26.46 38.63 61.59
C LEU A 185 -25.99 37.59 60.56
N THR A 186 -25.14 36.64 60.93
CA THR A 186 -24.71 35.55 60.02
C THR A 186 -25.55 34.29 60.12
N GLN A 187 -26.36 34.18 61.17
CA GLN A 187 -27.20 33.02 61.42
C GLN A 187 -28.62 33.33 60.94
N SER A 188 -28.96 32.86 59.73
CA SER A 188 -30.33 32.93 59.24
C SER A 188 -31.22 32.02 60.09
N GLN A 189 -32.13 32.59 60.88
CA GLN A 189 -33.27 31.87 61.49
C GLN A 189 -34.44 31.69 60.50
N ARG A 190 -34.18 31.58 59.19
CA ARG A 190 -35.25 31.24 58.25
C ARG A 190 -35.71 29.80 58.52
N PRO A 191 -37.03 29.54 58.70
CA PRO A 191 -37.53 28.19 58.83
C PRO A 191 -37.15 27.40 57.58
N LYS A 192 -36.64 26.16 57.76
CA LYS A 192 -36.36 25.25 56.64
C LYS A 192 -37.64 25.10 55.81
N ARG A 193 -37.65 25.64 54.60
CA ARG A 193 -38.74 25.41 53.66
C ARG A 193 -38.53 24.03 53.05
N PHE A 194 -39.29 23.06 53.53
CA PHE A 194 -39.42 21.78 52.84
C PHE A 194 -40.09 22.04 51.49
N ALA A 195 -39.62 21.36 50.44
CA ALA A 195 -40.31 21.38 49.16
C ALA A 195 -41.78 20.97 49.40
N LYS A 196 -42.74 21.72 48.86
CA LYS A 196 -44.17 21.43 49.04
C LYS A 196 -44.59 20.11 48.36
N CYS A 197 -43.75 19.52 47.51
CA CYS A 197 -44.02 18.24 46.87
C CYS A 197 -42.99 17.18 47.29
N ASN A 198 -43.47 15.95 47.45
CA ASN A 198 -42.66 14.74 47.57
C ASN A 198 -41.88 14.54 46.25
N ALA A 199 -40.66 13.99 46.31
CA ALA A 199 -39.85 13.63 45.14
C ALA A 199 -40.62 12.86 44.04
N GLN A 200 -41.67 12.11 44.40
CA GLN A 200 -42.57 11.45 43.46
C GLN A 200 -43.34 12.40 42.52
N CYS A 201 -43.61 13.65 42.93
CA CYS A 201 -44.29 14.63 42.08
C CYS A 201 -43.38 15.25 41.01
N PHE A 202 -42.05 15.13 41.15
CA PHE A 202 -41.10 15.65 40.16
C PHE A 202 -41.04 14.74 38.92
N ILE A 203 -41.22 13.43 39.10
CA ILE A 203 -41.18 12.42 38.01
C ILE A 203 -42.35 12.57 37.03
N LEU A 204 -43.52 13.05 37.47
CA LEU A 204 -44.71 13.21 36.62
C LEU A 204 -44.69 14.46 35.72
N ARG A 205 -43.69 15.34 35.87
CA ARG A 205 -43.58 16.57 35.06
C ARG A 205 -42.53 16.50 33.95
N GLU A 206 -41.70 15.46 33.96
CA GLU A 206 -40.62 15.25 32.98
C GLU A 206 -40.92 14.11 31.99
N TYR A 207 -42.12 13.53 32.04
CA TYR A 207 -42.67 12.64 31.01
C TYR A 207 -43.86 13.29 30.31
#